data_AF-A0A6I9PVW1-F1
#
_entry.id   AF-A0A6I9PVW1-F1
#
_cell.length_a   1.000
_cell.length_b   1.000
_cell.length_c   1.000
_cell.angle_alpha   90.00
_cell.angle_beta   90.00
_cell.angle_gamma   90.00
#
_symmetry.space_group_name_H-M   'P 1'
#
loop_
_entity.id
_entity.type
_entity.pdbx_description
1 polymer ?
#
loop_
_entity_poly.entity_id
_entity_poly.type
_entity_poly.pdbx_seq_one_letter_code
_entity_poly.pdbx_strand_id
1 'polypeptide(L)'
;MSAQFPAHLDLEEEEDLEVFSKNTSLTDGGPSSPSSMMNQYREEEEEELFITIDHPESHVTAIETFITYRVMTKTSRSDFDCSEFEVRRRYQDFLWLRSTLEENHPTLIVH
;
A
#
# COMPACT_ATOMS: atom_id res chain seq x y z
N MET A 1 45.87 -34.07 25.74
CA MET A 1 45.68 -34.58 24.36
C MET A 1 45.98 -33.43 23.41
N SER A 2 46.78 -33.71 22.39
CA SER A 2 47.45 -32.78 21.48
C SER A 2 46.53 -32.15 20.43
N ALA A 3 47.04 -31.09 19.78
CA ALA A 3 46.42 -30.24 18.76
C ALA A 3 46.15 -30.90 17.40
N GLN A 4 45.23 -30.30 16.59
CA GLN A 4 45.33 -30.12 15.13
C GLN A 4 44.18 -29.21 14.59
N PHE A 5 44.51 -28.10 13.92
CA PHE A 5 43.66 -27.34 12.95
C PHE A 5 44.17 -27.67 11.51
N PRO A 6 43.64 -27.16 10.36
CA PRO A 6 42.38 -26.48 9.98
C PRO A 6 41.79 -27.02 8.62
N ALA A 7 40.71 -26.42 8.09
CA ALA A 7 40.43 -26.15 6.65
C ALA A 7 38.97 -25.65 6.54
N HIS A 8 38.64 -24.37 6.31
CA HIS A 8 38.74 -23.63 5.05
C HIS A 8 38.13 -24.38 3.86
N LEU A 9 36.87 -24.06 3.54
CA LEU A 9 36.31 -24.27 2.21
C LEU A 9 35.94 -22.88 1.70
N ASP A 10 36.91 -22.31 0.98
CA ASP A 10 36.70 -21.27 -0.01
C ASP A 10 35.78 -21.80 -1.11
N LEU A 11 34.89 -20.90 -1.54
CA LEU A 11 34.61 -20.55 -2.94
C LEU A 11 34.57 -21.68 -3.97
N GLU A 12 33.40 -21.86 -4.59
CA GLU A 12 33.35 -21.86 -6.06
C GLU A 12 32.19 -20.95 -6.49
N GLU A 13 32.57 -19.76 -7.00
CA GLU A 13 31.80 -19.00 -7.97
C GLU A 13 31.56 -19.89 -9.18
N GLU A 14 30.30 -20.09 -9.59
CA GLU A 14 30.00 -20.50 -10.96
C GLU A 14 29.47 -19.28 -11.72
N GLU A 15 30.40 -18.37 -12.02
CA GLU A 15 30.28 -17.47 -13.17
C GLU A 15 30.81 -18.18 -14.42
N ASP A 16 30.12 -17.90 -15.53
CA ASP A 16 30.51 -18.14 -16.92
C ASP A 16 30.47 -19.60 -17.43
N LEU A 17 29.94 -19.92 -18.62
CA LEU A 17 30.19 -19.22 -19.88
C LEU A 17 29.28 -19.74 -21.03
N GLU A 18 29.06 -18.85 -22.00
CA GLU A 18 28.97 -19.10 -23.45
C GLU A 18 27.70 -19.69 -24.11
N VAL A 19 26.82 -18.76 -24.48
CA VAL A 19 26.52 -18.36 -25.89
C VAL A 19 26.80 -19.44 -26.95
N PHE A 20 25.86 -20.34 -27.18
CA PHE A 20 25.79 -21.03 -28.47
C PHE A 20 25.05 -20.16 -29.50
N SER A 21 25.81 -19.27 -30.13
CA SER A 21 25.44 -18.74 -31.44
C SER A 21 25.57 -19.87 -32.47
N LYS A 22 24.49 -20.62 -32.71
CA LYS A 22 24.41 -21.50 -33.88
C LYS A 22 23.38 -20.96 -34.86
N ASN A 23 23.90 -20.15 -35.76
CA ASN A 23 23.24 -19.80 -37.01
C ASN A 23 23.20 -21.05 -37.92
N THR A 24 22.02 -21.60 -38.13
CA THR A 24 21.78 -22.54 -39.21
C THR A 24 20.51 -22.11 -39.94
N SER A 25 20.76 -21.74 -41.19
CA SER A 25 19.87 -21.21 -42.22
C SER A 25 18.74 -22.18 -42.59
N LEU A 26 17.57 -21.62 -42.94
CA LEU A 26 16.45 -22.21 -43.74
C LEU A 26 15.70 -23.34 -43.00
N THR A 27 14.38 -23.36 -42.78
CA THR A 27 13.21 -22.97 -43.59
C THR A 27 11.94 -22.93 -42.70
N ASP A 28 10.91 -22.27 -43.24
CA ASP A 28 9.47 -22.55 -43.07
C ASP A 28 8.70 -21.86 -41.93
N GLY A 29 7.50 -21.42 -42.30
CA GLY A 29 6.77 -20.33 -41.65
C GLY A 29 6.03 -20.68 -40.35
N GLY A 30 5.94 -19.68 -39.48
CA GLY A 30 5.04 -19.63 -38.33
C GLY A 30 4.70 -18.16 -38.00
N PRO A 31 3.43 -17.83 -37.67
CA PRO A 31 2.97 -16.45 -37.54
C PRO A 31 3.37 -15.82 -36.20
N SER A 32 3.59 -14.50 -36.25
CA SER A 32 3.65 -13.53 -35.15
C SER A 32 4.47 -13.91 -33.91
N SER A 33 5.69 -13.37 -33.80
CA SER A 33 6.27 -13.11 -32.49
C SER A 33 5.39 -12.06 -31.78
N PRO A 34 4.77 -12.37 -30.61
CA PRO A 34 4.08 -11.36 -29.83
C PRO A 34 5.14 -10.58 -29.06
N SER A 35 5.87 -9.70 -29.73
CA SER A 35 6.61 -8.64 -29.06
C SER A 35 5.61 -7.61 -28.53
N SER A 36 4.84 -8.01 -27.51
CA SER A 36 4.04 -7.14 -26.66
C SER A 36 3.56 -7.90 -25.42
N MET A 37 4.44 -8.64 -24.76
CA MET A 37 4.28 -8.91 -23.32
C MET A 37 5.10 -7.88 -22.56
N MET A 38 4.83 -6.59 -22.83
CA MET A 38 5.03 -5.57 -21.81
C MET A 38 4.03 -5.96 -20.73
N ASN A 39 4.53 -6.58 -19.67
CA ASN A 39 3.85 -6.58 -18.39
C ASN A 39 3.70 -5.12 -18.00
N GLN A 40 2.63 -4.50 -18.49
CA GLN A 40 2.09 -3.29 -17.94
C GLN A 40 1.41 -3.71 -16.64
N TYR A 41 2.19 -4.21 -15.69
CA TYR A 41 1.91 -3.91 -14.30
C TYR A 41 2.03 -2.40 -14.23
N ARG A 42 0.93 -1.72 -14.57
CA ARG A 42 0.65 -0.44 -13.97
C ARG A 42 0.72 -0.79 -12.49
N GLU A 43 1.79 -0.40 -11.80
CA GLU A 43 1.69 -0.17 -10.37
C GLU A 43 0.50 0.76 -10.26
N GLU A 44 -0.67 0.20 -9.96
CA GLU A 44 -1.77 0.97 -9.45
C GLU A 44 -1.17 1.57 -8.18
N GLU A 45 -0.74 2.84 -8.26
CA GLU A 45 -0.37 3.60 -7.07
C GLU A 45 -1.51 3.36 -6.09
N GLU A 46 -1.23 2.58 -5.04
CA GLU A 46 -2.26 2.24 -4.06
C GLU A 46 -2.79 3.57 -3.55
N GLU A 47 -4.06 3.85 -3.82
CA GLU A 47 -4.62 5.12 -3.39
C GLU A 47 -4.75 5.08 -1.86
N GLU A 48 -3.80 5.72 -1.18
CA GLU A 48 -3.63 5.69 0.26
C GLU A 48 -4.53 6.71 0.94
N LEU A 49 -4.96 6.38 2.16
CA LEU A 49 -5.73 7.27 3.01
C LEU A 49 -5.16 7.24 4.42
N PHE A 50 -4.55 8.34 4.83
CA PHE A 50 -3.96 8.53 6.15
C PHE A 50 -4.85 9.44 6.99
N ILE A 51 -5.29 8.94 8.15
CA ILE A 51 -6.06 9.71 9.12
C ILE A 51 -5.22 9.85 10.39
N THR A 52 -5.05 11.09 10.85
CA THR A 52 -4.47 11.40 12.16
C THR A 52 -5.54 12.06 13.03
N ILE A 53 -5.70 11.58 14.26
CA ILE A 53 -6.59 12.17 15.27
C ILE A 53 -5.75 12.66 16.43
N ASP A 54 -5.76 13.97 16.65
CA ASP A 54 -4.91 14.62 17.65
C ASP A 54 -5.56 15.93 18.17
N HIS A 55 -4.79 16.73 18.91
CA HIS A 55 -5.18 18.05 19.44
C HIS A 55 -6.56 18.07 20.14
N PRO A 56 -6.72 17.36 21.28
CA PRO A 56 -7.96 17.45 22.05
C PRO A 56 -8.16 18.87 22.57
N GLU A 57 -9.35 19.45 22.37
CA GLU A 57 -9.72 20.73 22.99
C GLU A 57 -11.07 20.62 23.71
N SER A 58 -11.11 21.20 24.91
CA SER A 58 -12.35 21.33 25.68
C SER A 58 -13.13 22.55 25.20
N HIS A 59 -14.38 22.33 24.83
CA HIS A 59 -15.34 23.36 24.47
C HIS A 59 -16.37 23.50 25.58
N VAL A 60 -16.51 24.70 26.12
CA VAL A 60 -17.51 25.03 27.14
C VAL A 60 -18.59 25.90 26.52
N THR A 61 -19.82 25.42 26.55
CA THR A 61 -21.01 26.17 26.15
C THR A 61 -21.89 26.46 27.37
N ALA A 62 -22.95 27.25 27.19
CA ALA A 62 -23.91 27.52 28.26
C ALA A 62 -24.65 26.26 28.76
N ILE A 63 -24.72 25.21 27.93
CA ILE A 63 -25.54 24.02 28.18
C ILE A 63 -24.72 22.74 28.39
N GLU A 64 -23.51 22.67 27.83
CA GLU A 64 -22.69 21.47 27.83
C GLU A 64 -21.20 21.81 27.72
N THR A 65 -20.36 20.96 28.32
CA THR A 65 -18.92 20.92 28.06
C THR A 65 -18.58 19.62 27.34
N PHE A 66 -17.85 19.70 26.23
CA PHE A 66 -17.46 18.52 25.45
C PHE A 66 -16.05 18.68 24.87
N ILE A 67 -15.42 17.55 24.52
CA ILE A 67 -14.11 17.53 23.88
C ILE A 67 -14.28 17.31 22.39
N THR A 68 -13.55 18.09 21.59
CA THR A 68 -13.36 17.83 20.16
C THR A 68 -11.92 17.48 19.86
N TYR A 69 -11.73 16.71 18.81
CA TYR A 69 -10.45 16.31 18.28
C TYR A 69 -10.28 16.90 16.88
N ARG A 70 -9.03 17.15 16.49
CA ARG A 70 -8.70 17.42 15.10
C ARG A 70 -8.60 16.08 14.39
N VAL A 71 -9.33 15.95 13.28
CA VAL A 71 -9.22 14.82 12.36
C VAL A 71 -8.59 15.37 11.09
N MET A 72 -7.34 14.99 10.85
CA MET A 72 -6.59 15.35 9.66
C MET A 72 -6.57 14.16 8.71
N THR A 73 -7.00 14.41 7.47
CA THR A 73 -6.98 13.42 6.39
C THR A 73 -5.95 13.84 5.36
N LYS A 74 -5.07 12.93 4.98
CA LYS A 74 -4.16 13.05 3.83
C LYS A 74 -4.38 11.85 2.91
N THR A 75 -4.64 12.08 1.62
CA THR A 75 -4.97 11.02 0.69
C THR A 75 -4.53 11.32 -0.73
N SER A 76 -4.18 10.28 -1.47
CA SER A 76 -3.99 10.32 -2.93
C SER A 76 -5.25 9.89 -3.70
N ARG A 77 -6.33 9.51 -3.00
CA ARG A 77 -7.59 9.05 -3.59
C ARG A 77 -8.31 10.13 -4.36
N SER A 78 -8.76 9.79 -5.56
CA SER A 78 -9.52 10.70 -6.45
C SER A 78 -10.97 10.92 -6.01
N ASP A 79 -11.49 10.11 -5.09
CA ASP A 79 -12.83 10.25 -4.49
C ASP A 79 -12.97 11.49 -3.57
N PHE A 80 -11.87 12.19 -3.28
CA PHE A 80 -11.85 13.36 -2.38
C PHE A 80 -11.54 14.64 -3.14
N ASP A 81 -12.25 15.72 -2.80
CA ASP A 81 -12.06 17.03 -3.43
C ASP A 81 -10.67 17.65 -3.15
N CYS A 82 -10.04 17.25 -2.04
CA CYS A 82 -8.74 17.74 -1.58
C CYS A 82 -7.87 16.59 -1.09
N SER A 83 -6.56 16.65 -1.39
CA SER A 83 -5.59 15.66 -0.91
C SER A 83 -5.22 15.82 0.57
N GLU A 84 -5.45 16.98 1.17
CA GLU A 84 -5.24 17.22 2.60
C GLU A 84 -6.31 18.17 3.13
N PHE A 85 -6.97 17.79 4.23
CA PHE A 85 -7.94 18.63 4.92
C PHE A 85 -8.05 18.27 6.41
N GLU A 86 -8.55 19.22 7.20
CA GLU A 86 -8.80 19.02 8.63
C GLU A 86 -10.23 19.39 9.01
N VAL A 87 -10.78 18.67 10.00
CA VAL A 87 -12.08 18.97 10.62
C VAL A 87 -12.00 18.82 12.14
N ARG A 88 -12.89 19.51 12.86
CA ARG A 88 -13.07 19.34 14.31
C ARG A 88 -14.29 18.49 14.58
N ARG A 89 -14.14 17.40 15.33
CA ARG A 89 -15.23 16.46 15.65
C ARG A 89 -15.25 16.09 17.12
N ARG A 90 -16.44 16.02 17.71
CA ARG A 90 -16.65 15.44 19.06
C ARG A 90 -16.99 13.96 18.93
N TYR A 91 -16.87 13.21 20.03
CA TYR A 91 -17.14 11.76 20.03
C TYR A 91 -18.54 11.40 19.49
N GLN A 92 -19.55 12.23 19.79
CA GLN A 92 -20.92 12.02 19.31
C GLN A 92 -21.02 12.06 17.77
N ASP A 93 -20.17 12.81 17.08
CA ASP A 93 -20.15 12.83 15.62
C ASP A 93 -19.72 11.47 15.04
N PHE A 94 -18.83 10.76 15.73
CA PHE A 94 -18.39 9.42 15.33
C PHE A 94 -19.45 8.35 15.62
N LEU A 95 -20.21 8.51 16.71
CA LEU A 95 -21.36 7.65 16.96
C LEU A 95 -22.42 7.81 15.86
N TRP A 96 -22.71 9.05 15.47
CA TRP A 96 -23.60 9.33 14.35
C TRP A 96 -23.07 8.75 13.03
N LEU A 97 -21.78 8.91 12.75
CA LEU A 97 -21.14 8.34 11.56
C LEU A 97 -21.26 6.82 11.55
N ARG A 98 -21.00 6.16 12.69
CA ARG A 98 -21.13 4.70 12.83
C ARG A 98 -22.54 4.22 12.51
N SER A 99 -23.55 4.84 13.13
CA SER A 99 -24.96 4.49 12.88
C SER A 99 -25.34 4.71 11.42
N THR A 100 -24.89 5.81 10.81
CA THR A 100 -25.16 6.10 9.40
C THR A 100 -24.52 5.05 8.48
N LEU A 101 -23.31 4.58 8.79
CA LEU A 101 -22.64 3.52 8.02
C LEU A 101 -23.35 2.17 8.18
N GLU A 102 -23.78 1.81 9.40
CA GLU A 102 -24.54 0.60 9.69
C GLU A 102 -25.88 0.56 8.93
N GLU A 103 -26.60 1.69 8.88
CA GLU A 103 -27.88 1.80 8.17
C GLU A 103 -27.74 1.70 6.65
N ASN A 104 -26.70 2.32 6.07
CA ASN A 104 -26.48 2.31 4.62
C ASN A 104 -25.84 1.01 4.11
N HIS A 105 -25.12 0.29 4.97
CA HIS A 105 -24.43 -0.95 4.63
C HIS A 105 -24.76 -2.07 5.63
N PRO A 106 -26.02 -2.56 5.66
CA PRO A 106 -26.52 -3.45 6.71
C PRO A 106 -25.84 -4.83 6.77
N THR A 107 -25.07 -5.19 5.76
CA THR A 107 -24.32 -6.46 5.68
C THR A 107 -22.85 -6.30 6.06
N LEU A 108 -22.34 -5.07 6.20
CA LEU A 108 -20.96 -4.80 6.58
C LEU A 108 -20.87 -4.63 8.10
N ILE A 109 -19.80 -5.15 8.69
CA ILE A 109 -19.51 -4.96 10.11
C ILE A 109 -18.78 -3.63 10.25
N VAL A 110 -19.35 -2.72 11.05
CA VAL A 110 -18.71 -1.49 11.47
C VAL A 110 -18.23 -1.69 12.91
N HIS A 111 -16.92 -1.71 13.14
CA HIS A 111 -16.31 -1.94 14.45
C HIS A 111 -15.45 -0.76 14.89
#